data_AF-A0AAJ5YXD9-F1
#
_entry.id   AF-A0AAJ5YXD9-F1
#
_cell.length_a   1.000
_cell.length_b   1.000
_cell.length_c   1.000
_cell.angle_alpha   90.00
_cell.angle_beta   90.00
_cell.angle_gamma   90.00
#
_symmetry.space_group_name_H-M   'P 1'
#
loop_
_entity.id
_entity.type
_entity.pdbx_description
1 polymer ?
#
loop_
_entity_poly.entity_id
_entity_poly.type
_entity_poly.pdbx_seq_one_letter_code
_entity_poly.pdbx_strand_id
1 'polypeptide(L)'
;MSTKPGTAPLTTRQESRLVMYLDQHILQIQREFQKRFEPNASLPNLHDYLAKWTPILDVVAATPLQKPTASVRDAYLLRLTTDITEGVVGYALHSKSDRDQRLQQVLYWTDVLDQLWTARIRRIPWTLHHARQLAHQRFPNDQSMDQHIKQTESMAPASSIEGTQDDSIPAFDQTDRVRLRDVLSGAEHELFGWMRDARGLPRPPDQDPVEYEREFQRDAQITQASESQSIPPMTPDDHESSSDAEDVPCDDSLTNDSDPSSPAQETQQGNDFDSAALEPKTEEQRRYDSIFQQKLDPDADDDEDDQDEDDQREDDQHEDDQHEDDQHDDGSEPPLKRIKKHDNNLQATELQGYWDTQFASTFARTLQELRK
;
A
#
# COMPACT_ATOMS: atom_id res chain seq x y z
N MET A 1 23.54 22.29 -23.94
CA MET A 1 22.50 21.37 -23.45
C MET A 1 22.16 21.78 -22.03
N SER A 2 21.06 22.52 -21.84
CA SER A 2 20.64 22.97 -20.51
C SER A 2 19.88 21.83 -19.86
N THR A 3 20.51 21.13 -18.90
CA THR A 3 19.83 20.12 -18.10
C THR A 3 18.66 20.78 -17.36
N LYS A 4 17.48 20.16 -17.38
CA LYS A 4 16.32 20.65 -16.63
C LYS A 4 16.75 20.77 -15.14
N PRO A 5 16.71 21.97 -14.53
CA PRO A 5 17.07 22.13 -13.13
C PRO A 5 16.07 21.32 -12.28
N GLY A 6 16.55 20.32 -11.55
CA GLY A 6 15.73 19.46 -10.68
C GLY A 6 15.93 17.95 -10.85
N THR A 7 16.73 17.49 -11.81
CA THR A 7 16.91 16.04 -12.09
C THR A 7 18.26 15.47 -11.64
N ALA A 8 19.09 16.26 -10.97
CA ALA A 8 20.40 15.78 -10.51
C ALA A 8 20.24 14.93 -9.23
N PRO A 9 20.95 13.80 -9.12
CA PRO A 9 20.93 13.00 -7.89
C PRO A 9 21.47 13.83 -6.72
N LEU A 10 20.98 13.53 -5.52
CA LEU A 10 21.46 14.19 -4.31
C LEU A 10 22.91 13.76 -4.02
N THR A 11 23.71 14.68 -3.50
CA THR A 11 25.02 14.33 -2.92
C THR A 11 24.83 13.51 -1.65
N THR A 12 25.79 12.65 -1.29
CA THR A 12 25.75 11.85 -0.05
C THR A 12 25.48 12.68 1.21
N ARG A 13 26.02 13.91 1.26
CA ARG A 13 25.78 14.84 2.37
C ARG A 13 24.34 15.37 2.40
N GLN A 14 23.74 15.63 1.23
CA GLN A 14 22.33 16.03 1.13
C GLN A 14 21.41 14.87 1.49
N GLU A 15 21.71 13.67 1.02
CA GLU A 15 20.97 12.45 1.34
C GLU A 15 20.97 12.17 2.85
N SER A 16 22.15 12.21 3.50
CA SER A 16 22.25 12.04 4.96
C SER A 16 21.44 13.08 5.74
N ARG A 17 21.43 14.34 5.30
CA ARG A 17 20.60 15.40 5.91
C ARG A 17 19.11 15.17 5.69
N LEU A 18 18.74 14.71 4.49
CA LEU A 18 17.36 14.37 4.15
C LEU A 18 16.84 13.24 5.04
N VAL A 19 17.59 12.13 5.15
CA VAL A 19 17.28 10.99 6.02
C VAL A 19 17.11 11.46 7.48
N MET A 20 18.08 12.20 8.01
CA MET A 20 18.01 12.73 9.38
C MET A 20 16.78 13.62 9.62
N TYR A 21 16.46 14.49 8.66
CA TYR A 21 15.27 15.33 8.71
C TYR A 21 13.98 14.50 8.72
N LEU A 22 13.86 13.54 7.80
CA LEU A 22 12.68 12.68 7.69
C LEU A 22 12.50 11.84 8.95
N ASP A 23 13.54 11.18 9.44
CA ASP A 23 13.47 10.37 10.66
C ASP A 23 13.08 11.19 11.88
N GLN A 24 13.66 12.38 12.06
CA GLN A 24 13.33 13.27 13.17
C GLN A 24 11.85 13.69 13.13
N HIS A 25 11.33 14.07 11.96
CA HIS A 25 9.96 14.54 11.81
C HIS A 25 8.94 13.39 11.92
N ILE A 26 9.23 12.21 11.36
CA ILE A 26 8.38 11.03 11.51
C ILE A 26 8.30 10.62 12.98
N LEU A 27 9.44 10.55 13.68
CA LEU A 27 9.49 10.21 15.09
C LEU A 27 8.73 11.23 15.95
N GLN A 28 8.77 12.52 15.58
CA GLN A 28 7.98 13.55 16.25
C GLN A 28 6.48 13.28 16.07
N ILE A 29 6.00 13.01 14.85
CA ILE A 29 4.58 12.71 14.61
C ILE A 29 4.16 11.45 15.37
N GLN A 30 4.98 10.40 15.37
CA GLN A 30 4.68 9.16 16.12
C GLN A 30 4.55 9.44 17.63
N ARG A 31 5.44 10.25 18.21
CA ARG A 31 5.32 10.67 19.63
C ARG A 31 4.07 11.51 19.90
N GLU A 32 3.73 12.44 19.01
CA GLU A 32 2.52 13.26 19.12
C GLU A 32 1.26 12.40 18.98
N PHE A 33 1.27 11.39 18.11
CA PHE A 33 0.18 10.44 17.92
C PHE A 33 -0.05 9.54 19.15
N GLN A 34 1.00 9.06 19.81
CA GLN A 34 0.84 8.29 21.05
C GLN A 34 0.20 9.12 22.18
N LYS A 35 0.42 10.44 22.17
CA LYS A 35 -0.17 11.38 23.13
C LYS A 35 -1.54 11.92 22.70
N ARG A 36 -2.15 11.40 21.64
CA ARG A 36 -3.39 11.96 21.05
C ARG A 36 -4.59 12.04 22.02
N PHE A 37 -4.60 11.22 23.06
CA PHE A 37 -5.65 11.19 24.08
C PHE A 37 -5.40 12.13 25.26
N GLU A 38 -4.24 12.80 25.32
CA GLU A 38 -3.96 13.80 26.35
C GLU A 38 -4.82 15.07 26.11
N PRO A 39 -5.25 15.78 27.17
CA PRO A 39 -6.12 16.96 27.03
C PRO A 39 -5.46 18.12 26.25
N ASN A 40 -4.13 18.15 26.21
CA ASN A 40 -3.33 19.13 25.46
C ASN A 40 -2.60 18.51 24.27
N ALA A 41 -3.12 17.40 23.72
CA ALA A 41 -2.51 16.72 22.59
C ALA A 41 -2.33 17.65 21.38
N SER A 42 -1.20 17.55 20.69
CA SER A 42 -0.98 18.32 19.45
C SER A 42 -1.74 17.75 18.25
N LEU A 43 -2.21 16.50 18.32
CA LEU A 43 -2.93 15.79 17.25
C LEU A 43 -4.23 15.19 17.78
N PRO A 44 -5.17 16.03 18.28
CA PRO A 44 -6.38 15.55 18.95
C PRO A 44 -7.39 14.93 17.97
N ASN A 45 -7.28 15.22 16.67
CA ASN A 45 -8.18 14.72 15.64
C ASN A 45 -7.43 14.26 14.39
N LEU A 46 -8.13 13.49 13.56
CA LEU A 46 -7.59 12.89 12.34
C LEU A 46 -7.11 13.94 11.32
N HIS A 47 -7.75 15.09 11.26
CA HIS A 47 -7.36 16.13 10.31
C HIS A 47 -6.00 16.73 10.64
N ASP A 48 -5.78 17.06 11.91
CA ASP A 48 -4.50 17.60 12.36
C ASP A 48 -3.38 16.57 12.17
N TYR A 49 -3.67 15.29 12.42
CA TYR A 49 -2.77 14.18 12.13
C TYR A 49 -2.38 14.10 10.64
N LEU A 50 -3.37 14.05 9.73
CA LEU A 50 -3.12 14.00 8.29
C LEU A 50 -2.42 15.27 7.78
N ALA A 51 -2.74 16.44 8.33
CA ALA A 51 -2.09 17.69 7.99
C ALA A 51 -0.58 17.68 8.32
N LYS A 52 -0.16 17.06 9.42
CA LYS A 52 1.26 16.95 9.79
C LYS A 52 2.10 16.15 8.79
N TRP A 53 1.51 15.21 8.07
CA TRP A 53 2.20 14.42 7.05
C TRP A 53 2.48 15.19 5.76
N THR A 54 1.73 16.27 5.50
CA THR A 54 1.89 17.14 4.31
C THR A 54 3.33 17.57 4.04
N PRO A 55 4.04 18.24 4.96
CA PRO A 55 5.41 18.68 4.71
C PRO A 55 6.40 17.52 4.51
N ILE A 56 6.15 16.35 5.12
CA ILE A 56 7.02 15.18 4.95
C ILE A 56 6.80 14.56 3.57
N LEU A 57 5.53 14.39 3.16
CA LEU A 57 5.20 13.89 1.84
C LEU A 57 5.69 14.84 0.73
N ASP A 58 5.63 16.17 0.95
CA ASP A 58 6.19 17.16 0.03
C ASP A 58 7.68 16.91 -0.22
N VAL A 59 8.45 16.69 0.85
CA VAL A 59 9.89 16.41 0.77
C VAL A 59 10.17 15.05 0.11
N VAL A 60 9.44 13.99 0.49
CA VAL A 60 9.60 12.65 -0.10
C VAL A 60 9.25 12.67 -1.59
N ALA A 61 8.16 13.30 -2.00
CA ALA A 61 7.76 13.37 -3.40
C ALA A 61 8.65 14.30 -4.25
N ALA A 62 9.29 15.29 -3.64
CA ALA A 62 10.31 16.14 -4.28
C ALA A 62 11.68 15.47 -4.37
N THR A 63 11.89 14.35 -3.67
CA THR A 63 13.16 13.63 -3.69
C THR A 63 13.41 13.03 -5.10
N PRO A 64 14.60 13.26 -5.70
CA PRO A 64 14.93 12.78 -7.05
C PRO A 64 14.79 11.26 -7.18
N LEU A 65 14.28 10.81 -8.33
CA LEU A 65 14.07 9.40 -8.66
C LEU A 65 15.26 8.75 -9.37
N GLN A 66 16.39 9.43 -9.48
CA GLN A 66 17.62 8.88 -10.05
C GLN A 66 18.38 8.05 -9.01
N LYS A 67 19.10 7.01 -9.44
CA LYS A 67 19.99 6.25 -8.53
C LYS A 67 21.13 7.15 -8.02
N PRO A 68 21.54 7.03 -6.74
CA PRO A 68 21.02 6.11 -5.70
C PRO A 68 19.78 6.62 -4.96
N THR A 69 19.44 7.90 -5.08
CA THR A 69 18.41 8.59 -4.30
C THR A 69 16.99 7.99 -4.40
N ALA A 70 16.69 7.31 -5.51
CA ALA A 70 15.42 6.61 -5.71
C ALA A 70 15.06 5.65 -4.56
N SER A 71 16.03 4.88 -4.03
CA SER A 71 15.76 3.92 -2.96
C SER A 71 15.37 4.60 -1.65
N VAL A 72 15.93 5.78 -1.36
CA VAL A 72 15.56 6.58 -0.19
C VAL A 72 14.12 7.05 -0.32
N ARG A 73 13.74 7.56 -1.51
CA ARG A 73 12.34 7.95 -1.77
C ARG A 73 11.38 6.78 -1.61
N ASP A 74 11.72 5.62 -2.18
CA ASP A 74 10.88 4.42 -2.13
C ASP A 74 10.70 3.92 -0.67
N ALA A 75 11.80 3.87 0.10
CA ALA A 75 11.76 3.46 1.51
C ALA A 75 10.89 4.39 2.37
N TYR A 76 11.02 5.70 2.22
CA TYR A 76 10.21 6.65 2.98
C TYR A 76 8.77 6.72 2.49
N LEU A 77 8.50 6.60 1.18
CA LEU A 77 7.12 6.56 0.69
C LEU A 77 6.39 5.32 1.21
N LEU A 78 7.09 4.19 1.33
CA LEU A 78 6.54 2.96 1.93
C LEU A 78 6.24 3.17 3.41
N ARG A 79 7.20 3.72 4.16
CA ARG A 79 7.00 4.05 5.57
C ARG A 79 5.84 5.03 5.79
N LEU A 80 5.75 6.07 4.98
CA LEU A 80 4.63 7.03 5.03
C LEU A 80 3.30 6.35 4.77
N THR A 81 3.26 5.42 3.81
CA THR A 81 2.04 4.67 3.51
C THR A 81 1.60 3.90 4.76
N THR A 82 2.48 3.08 5.35
CA THR A 82 2.20 2.32 6.57
C THR A 82 1.82 3.20 7.75
N ASP A 83 2.66 4.18 8.10
CA ASP A 83 2.45 5.05 9.27
C ASP A 83 1.12 5.82 9.15
N ILE A 84 0.79 6.35 7.96
CA ILE A 84 -0.47 7.08 7.73
C ILE A 84 -1.67 6.14 7.87
N THR A 85 -1.66 4.96 7.23
CA THR A 85 -2.82 4.08 7.23
C THR A 85 -3.08 3.46 8.60
N GLU A 86 -2.04 3.02 9.31
CA GLU A 86 -2.16 2.53 10.69
C GLU A 86 -2.62 3.64 11.63
N GLY A 87 -2.06 4.85 11.48
CA GLY A 87 -2.43 5.98 12.34
C GLY A 87 -3.87 6.46 12.15
N VAL A 88 -4.42 6.38 10.92
CA VAL A 88 -5.83 6.69 10.64
C VAL A 88 -6.76 5.84 11.49
N VAL A 89 -6.48 4.53 11.59
CA VAL A 89 -7.31 3.58 12.35
C VAL A 89 -7.36 3.92 13.84
N GLY A 90 -6.32 4.59 14.36
CA GLY A 90 -6.23 5.02 15.75
C GLY A 90 -7.12 6.21 16.16
N TYR A 91 -7.90 6.78 15.24
CA TYR A 91 -8.83 7.89 15.50
C TYR A 91 -10.30 7.44 15.43
N ALA A 92 -11.09 7.83 16.44
CA ALA A 92 -12.52 7.57 16.51
C ALA A 92 -13.35 8.72 15.92
N LEU A 93 -14.40 8.39 15.16
CA LEU A 93 -15.29 9.35 14.49
C LEU A 93 -16.62 9.46 15.25
N HIS A 94 -16.84 10.58 15.94
CA HIS A 94 -17.92 10.69 16.95
C HIS A 94 -19.22 11.32 16.41
N SER A 95 -19.10 12.29 15.50
CA SER A 95 -20.26 12.99 14.92
C SER A 95 -20.52 12.52 13.50
N LYS A 96 -21.79 12.32 13.11
CA LYS A 96 -22.15 11.92 11.74
C LYS A 96 -21.62 12.90 10.69
N SER A 97 -21.74 14.20 10.95
CA SER A 97 -21.29 15.23 10.00
C SER A 97 -19.77 15.29 9.88
N ASP A 98 -19.05 15.09 11.00
CA ASP A 98 -17.58 15.05 10.99
C ASP A 98 -17.10 13.75 10.34
N ARG A 99 -17.77 12.62 10.61
CA ARG A 99 -17.41 11.30 10.10
C ARG A 99 -17.30 11.29 8.57
N ASP A 100 -18.34 11.72 7.86
CA ASP A 100 -18.33 11.64 6.40
C ASP A 100 -17.21 12.52 5.80
N GLN A 101 -16.96 13.70 6.39
CA GLN A 101 -15.85 14.57 6.02
C GLN A 101 -14.48 13.91 6.28
N ARG A 102 -14.32 13.23 7.42
CA ARG A 102 -13.09 12.52 7.79
C ARG A 102 -12.84 11.31 6.89
N LEU A 103 -13.87 10.54 6.56
CA LEU A 103 -13.78 9.44 5.60
C LEU A 103 -13.35 9.94 4.22
N GLN A 104 -13.92 11.06 3.76
CA GLN A 104 -13.53 11.68 2.48
C GLN A 104 -12.08 12.16 2.51
N GLN A 105 -11.63 12.73 3.64
CA GLN A 105 -10.24 13.15 3.81
C GLN A 105 -9.28 11.94 3.72
N VAL A 106 -9.64 10.80 4.28
CA VAL A 106 -8.84 9.56 4.17
C VAL A 106 -8.77 9.09 2.71
N LEU A 107 -9.90 9.04 2.00
CA LEU A 107 -9.92 8.69 0.57
C LEU A 107 -9.06 9.62 -0.29
N TYR A 108 -9.06 10.91 0.02
CA TYR A 108 -8.18 11.88 -0.64
C TYR A 108 -6.70 11.50 -0.45
N TRP A 109 -6.28 11.20 0.78
CA TRP A 109 -4.88 10.85 1.07
C TRP A 109 -4.46 9.53 0.46
N THR A 110 -5.31 8.51 0.51
CA THR A 110 -5.02 7.21 -0.10
C THR A 110 -4.96 7.30 -1.61
N ASP A 111 -5.80 8.13 -2.25
CA ASP A 111 -5.75 8.39 -3.69
C ASP A 111 -4.45 9.13 -4.08
N VAL A 112 -3.98 10.08 -3.26
CA VAL A 112 -2.67 10.72 -3.47
C VAL A 112 -1.53 9.70 -3.40
N LEU A 113 -1.52 8.83 -2.38
CA LEU A 113 -0.48 7.81 -2.22
C LEU A 113 -0.51 6.79 -3.35
N ASP A 114 -1.70 6.29 -3.71
CA ASP A 114 -1.91 5.38 -4.83
C ASP A 114 -1.42 5.97 -6.16
N GLN A 115 -1.66 7.26 -6.40
CA GLN A 115 -1.17 7.94 -7.58
C GLN A 115 0.36 8.01 -7.62
N LEU A 116 1.00 8.35 -6.49
CA LEU A 116 2.47 8.40 -6.40
C LEU A 116 3.10 7.03 -6.64
N TRP A 117 2.51 5.96 -6.10
CA TRP A 117 3.00 4.60 -6.30
C TRP A 117 2.80 4.10 -7.72
N THR A 118 1.60 4.29 -8.28
CA THR A 118 1.31 3.93 -9.67
C THR A 118 2.29 4.62 -10.63
N ALA A 119 2.53 5.92 -10.43
CA ALA A 119 3.52 6.66 -11.21
C ALA A 119 4.95 6.13 -11.02
N ARG A 120 5.33 5.79 -9.78
CA ARG A 120 6.64 5.23 -9.46
C ARG A 120 6.89 3.89 -10.17
N ILE A 121 5.91 2.99 -10.17
CA ILE A 121 5.97 1.67 -10.83
C ILE A 121 6.07 1.84 -12.35
N ARG A 122 5.24 2.73 -12.92
CA ARG A 122 5.24 3.06 -14.35
C ARG A 122 6.43 3.92 -14.79
N ARG A 123 7.32 4.31 -13.86
CA ARG A 123 8.47 5.20 -14.12
C ARG A 123 8.05 6.51 -14.79
N ILE A 124 6.94 7.08 -14.33
CA ILE A 124 6.43 8.38 -14.80
C ILE A 124 6.91 9.46 -13.81
N PRO A 125 7.54 10.55 -14.27
CA PRO A 125 7.90 11.66 -13.41
C PRO A 125 6.64 12.39 -12.95
N TRP A 126 6.17 12.02 -11.76
CA TRP A 126 4.92 12.52 -11.20
C TRP A 126 5.17 13.38 -9.97
N THR A 127 4.63 14.59 -9.99
CA THR A 127 4.76 15.53 -8.88
C THR A 127 3.59 15.38 -7.92
N LEU A 128 3.83 15.65 -6.64
CA LEU A 128 2.76 15.68 -5.64
C LEU A 128 1.65 16.70 -5.93
N HIS A 129 1.98 17.84 -6.55
CA HIS A 129 0.97 18.84 -6.93
C HIS A 129 -0.08 18.25 -7.89
N HIS A 130 0.37 17.55 -8.94
CA HIS A 130 -0.53 16.85 -9.87
C HIS A 130 -1.36 15.77 -9.16
N ALA A 131 -0.73 14.98 -8.28
CA ALA A 131 -1.43 13.95 -7.50
C ALA A 131 -2.55 14.55 -6.64
N ARG A 132 -2.24 15.61 -5.89
CA ARG A 132 -3.21 16.34 -5.07
C ARG A 132 -4.32 16.98 -5.90
N GLN A 133 -4.00 17.56 -7.06
CA GLN A 133 -5.00 18.17 -7.93
C GLN A 133 -6.03 17.15 -8.42
N LEU A 134 -5.59 15.97 -8.88
CA LEU A 134 -6.50 14.92 -9.31
C LEU A 134 -7.28 14.30 -8.15
N ALA A 135 -6.61 14.09 -7.01
CA ALA A 135 -7.28 13.59 -5.81
C ALA A 135 -8.34 14.58 -5.32
N HIS A 136 -8.10 15.89 -5.41
CA HIS A 136 -9.07 16.92 -5.03
C HIS A 136 -10.25 17.01 -6.00
N GLN A 137 -10.03 16.77 -7.29
CA GLN A 137 -11.13 16.64 -8.26
C GLN A 137 -12.03 15.45 -7.94
N ARG A 138 -11.43 14.33 -7.50
CA ARG A 138 -12.16 13.12 -7.15
C ARG A 138 -12.79 13.19 -5.76
N PHE A 139 -12.14 13.83 -4.79
CA PHE A 139 -12.54 13.89 -3.39
C PHE A 139 -12.43 15.35 -2.87
N PRO A 140 -13.37 16.24 -3.24
CA PRO A 140 -13.36 17.63 -2.82
C PRO A 140 -13.77 17.78 -1.35
N ASN A 141 -12.91 18.40 -0.53
CA ASN A 141 -13.12 18.56 0.92
C ASN A 141 -14.28 19.50 1.32
N ASP A 142 -14.76 20.35 0.40
CA ASP A 142 -15.67 21.47 0.71
C ASP A 142 -17.11 21.26 0.19
N GLN A 143 -17.40 20.15 -0.48
CA GLN A 143 -18.72 19.89 -1.08
C GLN A 143 -19.59 18.98 -0.21
N SER A 144 -20.92 19.16 -0.28
CA SER A 144 -21.84 18.25 0.42
C SER A 144 -21.78 16.86 -0.21
N MET A 145 -21.77 15.80 0.60
CA MET A 145 -21.73 14.40 0.14
C MET A 145 -22.78 14.08 -0.94
N ASP A 146 -23.99 14.63 -0.85
CA ASP A 146 -25.04 14.39 -1.84
C ASP A 146 -24.71 14.89 -3.25
N GLN A 147 -23.91 15.96 -3.34
CA GLN A 147 -23.42 16.47 -4.62
C GLN A 147 -22.26 15.60 -5.12
N HIS A 148 -21.46 15.11 -4.19
CA HIS A 148 -20.31 14.28 -4.47
C HIS A 148 -20.70 12.92 -5.06
N ILE A 149 -21.67 12.22 -4.46
CA ILE A 149 -22.15 10.92 -4.96
C ILE A 149 -22.60 11.03 -6.42
N LYS A 150 -23.41 12.04 -6.72
CA LYS A 150 -23.90 12.31 -8.09
C LYS A 150 -22.78 12.62 -9.08
N GLN A 151 -21.72 13.29 -8.64
CA GLN A 151 -20.54 13.53 -9.48
C GLN A 151 -19.75 12.24 -9.69
N THR A 152 -19.54 11.46 -8.63
CA THR A 152 -18.76 10.21 -8.72
C THR A 152 -19.42 9.15 -9.58
N GLU A 153 -20.75 9.05 -9.59
CA GLU A 153 -21.49 8.15 -10.50
C GLU A 153 -21.26 8.51 -11.98
N SER A 154 -20.97 9.78 -12.27
CA SER A 154 -20.66 10.25 -13.61
C SER A 154 -19.16 10.15 -13.94
N MET A 155 -18.28 9.94 -12.96
CA MET A 155 -16.84 9.85 -13.18
C MET A 155 -16.46 8.41 -13.51
N ALA A 156 -15.74 8.24 -14.62
CA ALA A 156 -15.12 6.98 -15.00
C ALA A 156 -14.23 6.43 -13.86
N PRO A 157 -13.98 5.12 -13.79
CA PRO A 157 -13.08 4.54 -12.79
C PRO A 157 -11.73 5.25 -12.78
N ALA A 158 -11.11 5.27 -11.59
CA ALA A 158 -9.85 5.93 -11.26
C ALA A 158 -9.00 6.28 -12.50
N SER A 159 -9.01 7.56 -12.90
CA SER A 159 -8.36 8.03 -14.13
C SER A 159 -6.93 7.50 -14.20
N SER A 160 -6.59 6.88 -15.34
CA SER A 160 -5.23 6.40 -15.57
C SER A 160 -4.24 7.56 -15.48
N ILE A 161 -3.11 7.31 -14.83
CA ILE A 161 -2.02 8.27 -14.79
C ILE A 161 -1.41 8.35 -16.18
N GLU A 162 -1.60 9.49 -16.83
CA GLU A 162 -1.04 9.80 -18.15
C GLU A 162 0.34 10.45 -17.98
N GLY A 163 1.36 9.90 -18.63
CA GLY A 163 2.68 10.48 -18.64
C GLY A 163 3.65 9.68 -19.48
N THR A 164 4.71 10.34 -19.96
CA THR A 164 5.79 9.67 -20.68
C THR A 164 6.69 8.95 -19.70
N GLN A 165 6.97 7.68 -19.96
CA GLN A 165 7.94 6.91 -19.21
C GLN A 165 9.32 7.59 -19.29
N ASP A 166 10.01 7.69 -18.16
CA ASP A 166 11.37 8.20 -18.05
C ASP A 166 12.31 7.05 -17.69
N ASP A 167 13.07 6.57 -18.67
CA ASP A 167 14.00 5.45 -18.49
C ASP A 167 15.18 5.76 -17.56
N SER A 168 15.37 7.04 -17.18
CA SER A 168 16.34 7.40 -16.14
C SER A 168 15.89 7.00 -14.74
N ILE A 169 14.59 6.77 -14.54
CA ILE A 169 14.02 6.26 -13.30
C ILE A 169 14.26 4.74 -13.26
N PRO A 170 14.87 4.21 -12.19
CA PRO A 170 15.18 2.80 -12.12
C PRO A 170 13.92 1.95 -11.99
N ALA A 171 14.00 0.73 -12.50
CA ALA A 171 13.00 -0.31 -12.26
C ALA A 171 12.71 -0.45 -10.76
N PHE A 172 11.45 -0.69 -10.42
CA PHE A 172 11.07 -1.09 -9.07
C PHE A 172 11.41 -2.59 -8.93
N ASP A 173 12.16 -2.95 -7.90
CA ASP A 173 12.69 -4.31 -7.74
C ASP A 173 11.59 -5.32 -7.39
N GLN A 174 11.73 -6.59 -7.78
CA GLN A 174 10.72 -7.61 -7.53
C GLN A 174 10.45 -7.82 -6.03
N THR A 175 11.48 -7.77 -5.18
CA THR A 175 11.29 -7.90 -3.73
C THR A 175 10.52 -6.70 -3.18
N ASP A 176 10.82 -5.49 -3.66
CA ASP A 176 10.10 -4.28 -3.29
C ASP A 176 8.65 -4.29 -3.79
N ARG A 177 8.39 -4.87 -4.98
CA ARG A 177 7.02 -5.05 -5.52
C ARG A 177 6.16 -5.91 -4.61
N VAL A 178 6.70 -7.06 -4.15
CA VAL A 178 5.99 -7.95 -3.22
C VAL A 178 5.73 -7.24 -1.90
N ARG A 179 6.76 -6.60 -1.33
CA ARG A 179 6.63 -5.83 -0.08
C ARG A 179 5.57 -4.73 -0.18
N LEU A 180 5.57 -3.96 -1.28
CA LEU A 180 4.59 -2.92 -1.51
C LEU A 180 3.19 -3.50 -1.64
N ARG A 181 3.02 -4.59 -2.39
CA ARG A 181 1.73 -5.28 -2.52
C ARG A 181 1.17 -5.68 -1.15
N ASP A 182 1.99 -6.30 -0.31
CA ASP A 182 1.56 -6.79 1.00
C ASP A 182 1.17 -5.62 1.93
N VAL A 183 1.95 -4.52 1.92
CA VAL A 183 1.62 -3.29 2.67
C VAL A 183 0.31 -2.67 2.20
N LEU A 184 0.09 -2.57 0.89
CA LEU A 184 -1.12 -1.95 0.33
C LEU A 184 -2.37 -2.80 0.56
N SER A 185 -2.26 -4.13 0.44
CA SER A 185 -3.37 -5.05 0.74
C SER A 185 -3.76 -4.99 2.22
N GLY A 186 -2.77 -4.96 3.12
CA GLY A 186 -3.02 -4.80 4.56
C GLY A 186 -3.71 -3.46 4.87
N ALA A 187 -3.18 -2.38 4.29
CA ALA A 187 -3.75 -1.04 4.46
C ALA A 187 -5.18 -0.92 3.90
N GLU A 188 -5.48 -1.53 2.75
CA GLU A 188 -6.83 -1.58 2.18
C GLU A 188 -7.79 -2.27 3.15
N HIS A 189 -7.42 -3.46 3.66
CA HIS A 189 -8.23 -4.23 4.59
C HIS A 189 -8.49 -3.48 5.91
N GLU A 190 -7.45 -2.91 6.52
CA GLU A 190 -7.56 -2.14 7.77
C GLU A 190 -8.43 -0.89 7.63
N LEU A 191 -8.21 -0.10 6.57
CA LEU A 191 -8.98 1.11 6.33
C LEU A 191 -10.45 0.79 6.00
N PHE A 192 -10.70 -0.30 5.28
CA PHE A 192 -12.05 -0.77 4.98
C PHE A 192 -12.78 -1.17 6.27
N GLY A 193 -12.13 -1.95 7.14
CA GLY A 193 -12.66 -2.33 8.45
C GLY A 193 -12.93 -1.11 9.33
N TRP A 194 -11.97 -0.19 9.42
CA TRP A 194 -12.11 1.05 10.19
C TRP A 194 -13.27 1.93 9.71
N MET A 195 -13.45 2.08 8.39
CA MET A 195 -14.57 2.84 7.83
C MET A 195 -15.91 2.23 8.25
N ARG A 196 -16.03 0.90 8.25
CA ARG A 196 -17.26 0.21 8.63
C ARG A 196 -17.54 0.32 10.12
N ASP A 197 -16.53 0.18 10.97
CA ASP A 197 -16.63 0.41 12.41
C ASP A 197 -17.11 1.84 12.71
N ALA A 198 -16.53 2.85 12.05
CA ALA A 198 -16.95 4.24 12.19
C ALA A 198 -18.42 4.47 11.80
N ARG A 199 -18.96 3.61 10.93
CA ARG A 199 -20.37 3.63 10.52
C ARG A 199 -21.27 2.69 11.35
N GLY A 200 -20.71 1.94 12.30
CA GLY A 200 -21.44 0.94 13.08
C GLY A 200 -21.92 -0.24 12.24
N LEU A 201 -21.20 -0.54 11.16
CA LEU A 201 -21.48 -1.66 10.26
C LEU A 201 -20.59 -2.85 10.63
N PRO A 202 -21.08 -4.08 10.51
CA PRO A 202 -20.25 -5.26 10.74
C PRO A 202 -19.11 -5.28 9.72
N ARG A 203 -17.87 -5.53 10.16
CA ARG A 203 -16.76 -5.81 9.24
C ARG A 203 -17.13 -7.00 8.35
N PRO A 204 -16.64 -7.06 7.09
CA PRO A 204 -16.75 -8.27 6.30
C PRO A 204 -16.16 -9.43 7.12
N PRO A 205 -16.67 -10.65 6.96
CA PRO A 205 -15.96 -11.81 7.48
C PRO A 205 -14.52 -11.74 6.98
N ASP A 206 -13.55 -11.98 7.86
CA ASP A 206 -12.16 -12.09 7.48
C ASP A 206 -12.06 -13.20 6.43
N GLN A 207 -12.05 -12.80 5.17
CA GLN A 207 -11.76 -13.72 4.09
C GLN A 207 -10.32 -14.13 4.30
N ASP A 208 -10.12 -15.40 4.60
CA ASP A 208 -8.79 -15.96 4.81
C ASP A 208 -7.92 -15.49 3.63
N PRO A 209 -6.79 -14.79 3.85
CA PRO A 209 -5.98 -14.23 2.76
C PRO A 209 -5.61 -15.28 1.71
N VAL A 210 -5.49 -16.53 2.15
CA VAL A 210 -5.25 -17.71 1.31
C VAL A 210 -6.43 -18.02 0.39
N GLU A 211 -7.66 -17.81 0.85
CA GLU A 211 -8.88 -18.00 0.06
C GLU A 211 -9.02 -16.90 -0.99
N TYR A 212 -8.71 -15.64 -0.66
CA TYR A 212 -8.69 -14.56 -1.64
C TYR A 212 -7.64 -14.78 -2.72
N GLU A 213 -6.40 -15.16 -2.37
CA GLU A 213 -5.38 -15.49 -3.39
C GLU A 213 -5.78 -16.72 -4.23
N ARG A 214 -6.47 -17.73 -3.65
CA ARG A 214 -6.99 -18.88 -4.42
C ARG A 214 -8.13 -18.51 -5.36
N GLU A 215 -9.09 -17.71 -4.92
CA GLU A 215 -10.19 -17.23 -5.76
C GLU A 215 -9.64 -16.38 -6.90
N PHE A 216 -8.70 -15.49 -6.61
CA PHE A 216 -8.03 -14.70 -7.64
C PHE A 216 -7.23 -15.56 -8.64
N GLN A 217 -6.53 -16.59 -8.17
CA GLN A 217 -5.86 -17.55 -9.05
C GLN A 217 -6.84 -18.35 -9.91
N ARG A 218 -8.02 -18.69 -9.39
CA ARG A 218 -9.09 -19.32 -10.18
C ARG A 218 -9.59 -18.39 -11.28
N ASP A 219 -9.85 -17.13 -10.98
CA ASP A 219 -10.34 -16.17 -11.98
C ASP A 219 -9.31 -15.89 -13.09
N ALA A 220 -8.03 -15.84 -12.72
CA ALA A 220 -6.93 -15.75 -13.69
C ALA A 220 -6.85 -16.99 -14.61
N GLN A 221 -7.03 -18.20 -14.04
CA GLN A 221 -7.07 -19.44 -14.83
C GLN A 221 -8.31 -19.51 -15.74
N ILE A 222 -9.47 -19.04 -15.28
CA ILE A 222 -10.71 -18.97 -16.09
C ILE A 222 -10.52 -18.03 -17.29
N THR A 223 -9.85 -16.90 -17.08
CA THR A 223 -9.56 -15.93 -18.14
C THR A 223 -8.59 -16.50 -19.19
N GLN A 224 -7.50 -17.15 -18.77
CA GLN A 224 -6.54 -17.79 -19.68
C GLN A 224 -7.14 -19.00 -20.45
N ALA A 225 -8.01 -19.79 -19.80
CA ALA A 225 -8.69 -20.90 -20.44
C ALA A 225 -9.68 -20.42 -21.53
N SER A 226 -10.29 -19.25 -21.34
CA SER A 226 -11.23 -18.65 -22.29
C SER A 226 -10.54 -18.08 -23.54
N GLU A 227 -9.32 -17.53 -23.41
CA GLU A 227 -8.52 -17.10 -24.57
C GLU A 227 -7.98 -18.26 -25.41
N SER A 228 -7.68 -19.39 -24.77
CA SER A 228 -7.09 -20.56 -25.44
C SER A 228 -8.06 -21.37 -26.31
N GLN A 229 -9.38 -21.15 -26.20
CA GLN A 229 -10.40 -21.88 -26.98
C GLN A 229 -10.93 -21.12 -28.21
N SER A 230 -10.44 -19.92 -28.50
CA SER A 230 -11.02 -19.05 -29.54
C SER A 230 -10.24 -19.02 -30.87
N ILE A 231 -9.28 -19.93 -31.09
CA ILE A 231 -8.62 -20.07 -32.41
C ILE A 231 -9.33 -21.19 -33.18
N PRO A 232 -10.23 -20.87 -34.14
CA PRO A 232 -10.73 -21.88 -35.05
C PRO A 232 -9.55 -22.45 -35.87
N PRO A 233 -9.52 -23.78 -36.12
CA PRO A 233 -8.46 -24.39 -36.92
C PRO A 233 -8.54 -23.85 -38.35
N MET A 234 -7.61 -22.95 -38.70
CA MET A 234 -7.38 -22.60 -40.10
C MET A 234 -6.80 -23.81 -40.81
N THR A 235 -7.51 -24.21 -41.87
CA THR A 235 -7.08 -25.22 -42.83
C THR A 235 -5.75 -24.82 -43.47
N PRO A 236 -4.83 -25.77 -43.70
CA PRO A 236 -3.59 -25.51 -44.41
C PRO A 236 -3.92 -25.37 -45.91
N ASP A 237 -3.90 -24.14 -46.41
CA ASP A 237 -3.83 -23.87 -47.85
C ASP A 237 -2.36 -23.74 -48.24
N ASP A 238 -1.99 -24.62 -49.17
CA ASP A 238 -0.70 -24.71 -49.82
C ASP A 238 -0.39 -23.43 -50.61
N HIS A 239 0.71 -22.75 -50.27
CA HIS A 239 1.42 -21.90 -51.23
C HIS A 239 2.93 -22.04 -51.06
N GLU A 240 3.48 -22.93 -51.90
CA GLU A 240 4.88 -22.91 -52.31
C GLU A 240 5.19 -21.61 -53.08
N SER A 241 6.20 -20.86 -52.63
CA SER A 241 7.05 -19.99 -53.47
C SER A 241 8.23 -19.55 -52.59
N SER A 242 9.42 -20.15 -52.67
CA SER A 242 10.45 -19.94 -53.69
C SER A 242 10.81 -18.47 -53.91
N SER A 243 11.85 -18.00 -53.21
CA SER A 243 12.98 -17.19 -53.72
C SER A 243 13.89 -16.84 -52.52
N ASP A 244 15.11 -17.36 -52.39
CA ASP A 244 16.32 -17.11 -53.20
C ASP A 244 17.09 -15.86 -52.69
N ALA A 245 18.36 -16.12 -52.31
CA ALA A 245 19.50 -15.24 -52.05
C ALA A 245 19.30 -14.00 -51.12
N GLU A 246 20.17 -13.69 -50.16
CA GLU A 246 21.61 -13.45 -50.31
C GLU A 246 22.34 -13.60 -48.96
N ASP A 247 23.54 -14.12 -49.11
CA ASP A 247 24.61 -14.34 -48.14
C ASP A 247 25.35 -13.00 -47.92
N VAL A 248 25.45 -12.51 -46.68
CA VAL A 248 26.28 -11.34 -46.34
C VAL A 248 27.25 -11.70 -45.22
N PRO A 249 28.52 -12.03 -45.54
CA PRO A 249 29.60 -12.06 -44.59
C PRO A 249 30.31 -10.71 -44.59
N CYS A 250 30.22 -9.96 -43.48
CA CYS A 250 31.13 -8.84 -43.22
C CYS A 250 32.18 -9.28 -42.19
N ASP A 251 33.32 -9.58 -42.78
CA ASP A 251 34.65 -9.78 -42.23
C ASP A 251 35.25 -8.49 -41.62
N ASP A 252 36.24 -8.72 -40.79
CA ASP A 252 37.41 -7.90 -40.48
C ASP A 252 37.27 -6.55 -39.76
N SER A 253 37.79 -6.50 -38.54
CA SER A 253 38.90 -5.58 -38.21
C SER A 253 39.49 -5.93 -36.85
N LEU A 254 40.63 -6.61 -36.93
CA LEU A 254 41.66 -6.71 -35.92
C LEU A 254 42.21 -5.33 -35.50
N THR A 255 42.99 -5.36 -34.42
CA THR A 255 43.99 -4.38 -33.96
C THR A 255 43.53 -3.34 -32.92
N ASN A 256 43.88 -3.59 -31.66
CA ASN A 256 44.94 -2.79 -31.04
C ASN A 256 45.54 -3.48 -29.80
N ASP A 257 46.65 -4.17 -30.05
CA ASP A 257 47.72 -4.41 -29.08
C ASP A 257 48.41 -3.08 -28.76
N SER A 258 48.52 -2.73 -27.48
CA SER A 258 49.58 -1.87 -26.94
C SER A 258 49.63 -2.02 -25.42
N ASP A 259 50.35 -3.05 -25.00
CA ASP A 259 51.13 -3.10 -23.75
C ASP A 259 52.38 -2.19 -23.89
N PRO A 260 53.34 -2.12 -22.95
CA PRO A 260 53.32 -1.86 -21.50
C PRO A 260 54.01 -0.52 -21.19
N SER A 261 53.89 0.01 -19.96
CA SER A 261 55.00 0.64 -19.21
C SER A 261 54.57 1.11 -17.82
N SER A 262 54.86 0.29 -16.83
CA SER A 262 55.36 0.79 -15.54
C SER A 262 56.81 1.27 -15.72
N PRO A 263 57.37 2.11 -14.84
CA PRO A 263 58.12 1.51 -13.74
C PRO A 263 58.17 2.29 -12.41
N ALA A 264 58.50 1.49 -11.38
CA ALA A 264 59.38 1.78 -10.24
C ALA A 264 58.80 2.63 -9.09
N GLN A 265 58.49 2.01 -7.93
CA GLN A 265 59.40 1.64 -6.80
C GLN A 265 59.25 2.70 -5.69
N GLU A 266 59.18 2.42 -4.38
CA GLU A 266 59.98 1.53 -3.51
C GLU A 266 59.22 1.38 -2.16
N THR A 267 59.00 0.14 -1.65
CA THR A 267 59.57 -0.48 -0.41
C THR A 267 59.12 0.14 0.94
N GLN A 268 58.91 -0.57 2.06
CA GLN A 268 59.19 -1.94 2.51
C GLN A 268 58.53 -2.18 3.89
N GLN A 269 58.56 -3.44 4.35
CA GLN A 269 58.22 -4.03 5.67
C GLN A 269 56.81 -4.63 5.72
N GLY A 270 56.59 -5.93 5.83
CA GLY A 270 57.44 -7.05 6.23
C GLY A 270 56.66 -7.88 7.23
N ASN A 271 56.15 -9.05 6.82
CA ASN A 271 55.73 -10.13 7.73
C ASN A 271 55.53 -11.42 6.93
N ASP A 272 56.48 -12.33 7.11
CA ASP A 272 56.41 -13.73 6.74
C ASP A 272 55.47 -14.48 7.70
N PHE A 273 54.49 -15.24 7.20
CA PHE A 273 54.09 -16.50 7.83
C PHE A 273 53.39 -17.42 6.83
N ASP A 274 53.77 -18.69 6.94
CA ASP A 274 53.61 -19.78 5.99
C ASP A 274 52.17 -20.23 5.66
N SER A 275 52.02 -20.51 4.37
CA SER A 275 51.14 -21.45 3.67
C SER A 275 50.51 -22.60 4.46
N ALA A 276 49.18 -22.71 4.36
CA ALA A 276 48.53 -23.98 4.00
C ALA A 276 47.22 -23.70 3.24
N ALA A 277 47.13 -24.22 2.02
CA ALA A 277 46.01 -24.07 1.11
C ALA A 277 44.73 -24.74 1.65
N LEU A 278 43.68 -23.95 1.83
CA LEU A 278 42.30 -24.36 2.07
C LEU A 278 41.45 -23.69 0.99
N GLU A 279 40.72 -24.48 0.21
CA GLU A 279 39.76 -23.96 -0.75
C GLU A 279 38.65 -23.16 -0.03
N PRO A 280 38.22 -22.00 -0.57
CA PRO A 280 37.35 -21.08 0.15
C PRO A 280 35.93 -21.63 0.26
N LYS A 281 35.49 -21.96 1.49
CA LYS A 281 34.07 -22.15 1.81
C LYS A 281 33.28 -20.93 1.35
N THR A 282 32.23 -21.16 0.56
CA THR A 282 31.30 -20.13 0.09
C THR A 282 30.60 -19.47 1.27
N GLU A 283 30.38 -18.17 1.14
CA GLU A 283 29.97 -17.28 2.24
C GLU A 283 28.58 -17.61 2.78
N GLU A 284 27.70 -18.13 1.92
CA GLU A 284 26.37 -18.65 2.26
C GLU A 284 26.46 -19.79 3.30
N GLN A 285 27.46 -20.66 3.19
CA GLN A 285 27.66 -21.80 4.09
C GLN A 285 28.13 -21.40 5.48
N ARG A 286 28.81 -20.24 5.61
CA ARG A 286 29.18 -19.67 6.92
C ARG A 286 28.00 -19.02 7.64
N ARG A 287 27.03 -18.52 6.88
CA ARG A 287 25.83 -17.89 7.42
C ARG A 287 24.86 -18.92 8.01
N TYR A 288 24.72 -20.09 7.38
CA TYR A 288 23.88 -21.17 7.92
C TYR A 288 24.51 -21.85 9.15
N ASP A 289 25.84 -22.00 9.19
CA ASP A 289 26.54 -22.57 10.35
C ASP A 289 26.40 -21.71 11.62
N SER A 290 26.28 -20.38 11.49
CA SER A 290 26.06 -19.48 12.64
C SER A 290 24.64 -19.56 13.22
N ILE A 291 23.63 -19.86 12.39
CA ILE A 291 22.22 -19.91 12.81
C ILE A 291 21.94 -21.17 13.65
N PHE A 292 22.65 -22.28 13.39
CA PHE A 292 22.46 -23.55 14.11
C PHE A 292 23.34 -23.72 15.36
N GLN A 293 24.34 -22.85 15.56
CA GLN A 293 25.14 -22.83 16.79
C GLN A 293 24.52 -21.99 17.91
N GLN A 294 23.47 -21.21 17.60
CA GLN A 294 22.59 -20.66 18.61
C GLN A 294 21.59 -21.74 19.03
N LYS A 295 22.05 -22.73 19.81
CA LYS A 295 21.13 -23.60 20.54
C LYS A 295 20.52 -22.78 21.67
N LEU A 296 19.22 -22.47 21.50
CA LEU A 296 18.28 -22.19 22.57
C LEU A 296 18.46 -23.29 23.62
N ASP A 297 18.91 -22.94 24.82
CA ASP A 297 18.78 -23.84 25.96
C ASP A 297 17.32 -23.72 26.44
N PRO A 298 16.48 -24.77 26.27
CA PRO A 298 15.04 -24.70 26.54
C PRO A 298 14.70 -24.82 28.04
N ASP A 299 15.70 -25.04 28.89
CA ASP A 299 15.54 -25.28 30.32
C ASP A 299 16.36 -24.25 31.14
N ALA A 300 15.78 -23.76 32.23
CA ALA A 300 16.38 -23.07 33.39
C ALA A 300 16.31 -21.52 33.42
N ASP A 301 15.45 -20.87 34.21
CA ASP A 301 14.48 -21.36 35.18
C ASP A 301 13.25 -20.43 35.17
N ASP A 302 12.11 -21.10 35.17
CA ASP A 302 10.75 -20.62 35.41
C ASP A 302 10.56 -20.69 36.92
N ASP A 303 10.66 -19.56 37.61
CA ASP A 303 10.44 -19.46 39.05
C ASP A 303 9.78 -18.12 39.40
N GLU A 304 8.69 -18.25 40.19
CA GLU A 304 8.07 -17.26 41.06
C GLU A 304 7.13 -16.23 40.39
N ASP A 305 5.80 -16.46 40.45
CA ASP A 305 5.06 -16.28 41.71
C ASP A 305 3.55 -16.56 41.58
N ASP A 306 3.08 -17.26 42.59
CA ASP A 306 1.69 -17.56 42.94
C ASP A 306 0.85 -16.29 43.14
N GLN A 307 -0.42 -16.34 42.73
CA GLN A 307 -1.51 -16.04 43.66
C GLN A 307 -2.87 -16.51 43.15
N ASP A 308 -3.43 -17.40 43.97
CA ASP A 308 -4.81 -17.84 44.05
C ASP A 308 -5.81 -16.67 43.99
N GLU A 309 -7.01 -16.91 43.45
CA GLU A 309 -8.23 -16.87 44.26
C GLU A 309 -9.45 -17.31 43.45
N ASP A 310 -10.10 -18.32 44.02
CA ASP A 310 -11.45 -18.80 43.75
C ASP A 310 -12.47 -17.66 43.57
N ASP A 311 -13.38 -17.77 42.60
CA ASP A 311 -14.79 -17.52 42.93
C ASP A 311 -15.74 -18.26 41.98
N GLN A 312 -16.40 -19.24 42.57
CA GLN A 312 -17.53 -19.98 42.04
C GLN A 312 -18.74 -19.04 41.99
N ARG A 313 -19.41 -18.92 40.84
CA ARG A 313 -20.84 -18.56 40.80
C ARG A 313 -21.59 -19.46 39.83
N GLU A 314 -22.15 -20.49 40.46
CA GLU A 314 -23.33 -21.23 40.03
C GLU A 314 -24.54 -20.28 39.95
N ASP A 315 -25.53 -20.75 39.18
CA ASP A 315 -26.96 -20.45 39.25
C ASP A 315 -27.46 -19.04 38.93
N ASP A 316 -28.23 -18.93 37.83
CA ASP A 316 -29.66 -18.68 38.00
C ASP A 316 -30.44 -19.04 36.72
N GLN A 317 -31.19 -20.13 36.84
CA GLN A 317 -32.32 -20.49 35.99
C GLN A 317 -33.47 -19.55 36.33
N HIS A 318 -34.04 -18.87 35.33
CA HIS A 318 -35.38 -18.31 35.45
C HIS A 318 -36.21 -18.73 34.23
N GLU A 319 -37.01 -19.77 34.47
CA GLU A 319 -38.25 -20.08 33.77
C GLU A 319 -39.33 -19.03 34.12
N ASP A 320 -40.41 -19.07 33.35
CA ASP A 320 -41.71 -18.39 33.53
C ASP A 320 -41.80 -16.91 33.12
N ASP A 321 -42.51 -16.64 32.01
CA ASP A 321 -43.93 -16.33 32.14
C ASP A 321 -44.66 -16.37 30.79
N GLN A 322 -45.60 -17.31 30.70
CA GLN A 322 -46.64 -17.35 29.68
C GLN A 322 -47.76 -16.41 30.13
N HIS A 323 -48.03 -15.35 29.37
CA HIS A 323 -49.31 -14.67 29.44
C HIS A 323 -49.88 -14.53 28.03
N GLU A 324 -50.68 -15.53 27.66
CA GLU A 324 -51.80 -15.37 26.75
C GLU A 324 -52.83 -14.52 27.48
N ASP A 325 -53.11 -13.31 26.98
CA ASP A 325 -54.38 -12.67 27.24
C ASP A 325 -54.99 -12.15 25.94
N ASP A 326 -56.25 -12.50 25.86
CA ASP A 326 -57.20 -12.48 24.78
C ASP A 326 -57.92 -11.12 24.74
N GLN A 327 -58.61 -10.89 23.61
CA GLN A 327 -59.76 -9.97 23.46
C GLN A 327 -59.57 -8.47 23.17
N HIS A 328 -59.96 -8.16 21.93
CA HIS A 328 -60.93 -7.14 21.52
C HIS A 328 -60.77 -5.70 22.01
N ASP A 329 -60.38 -4.81 21.08
CA ASP A 329 -61.04 -3.51 20.97
C ASP A 329 -61.24 -3.11 19.49
N ASP A 330 -62.52 -2.94 19.15
CA ASP A 330 -63.07 -2.44 17.90
C ASP A 330 -63.18 -0.92 18.04
N GLY A 331 -62.23 -0.21 17.44
CA GLY A 331 -62.11 1.23 17.63
C GLY A 331 -61.52 1.95 16.43
N SER A 332 -62.14 1.78 15.25
CA SER A 332 -62.13 2.70 14.11
C SER A 332 -61.22 3.94 14.21
N GLU A 333 -59.90 3.77 14.08
CA GLU A 333 -58.94 4.88 14.00
C GLU A 333 -58.87 5.40 12.55
N PRO A 334 -58.90 6.73 12.34
CA PRO A 334 -58.88 7.31 11.01
C PRO A 334 -57.54 7.03 10.31
N PRO A 335 -57.50 6.93 8.97
CA PRO A 335 -56.31 6.55 8.22
C PRO A 335 -55.23 7.62 8.39
N LEU A 336 -54.32 7.41 9.35
CA LEU A 336 -53.14 8.22 9.55
C LEU A 336 -52.23 8.02 8.34
N LYS A 337 -52.17 9.09 7.55
CA LYS A 337 -51.25 9.39 6.46
C LYS A 337 -49.87 8.73 6.67
N ARG A 338 -49.67 7.58 6.02
CA ARG A 338 -48.40 6.86 5.84
C ARG A 338 -47.49 7.69 4.94
N ILE A 339 -46.87 8.74 5.48
CA ILE A 339 -46.04 9.70 4.74
C ILE A 339 -44.57 9.57 5.20
N LYS A 340 -43.68 9.31 4.24
CA LYS A 340 -42.23 9.65 4.21
C LYS A 340 -41.19 8.85 5.02
N LYS A 341 -41.47 7.71 5.64
CA LYS A 341 -40.36 6.89 6.22
C LYS A 341 -39.51 6.13 5.18
N HIS A 342 -40.02 5.92 3.96
CA HIS A 342 -39.34 5.08 2.96
C HIS A 342 -38.15 5.77 2.27
N ASP A 343 -38.22 7.09 2.07
CA ASP A 343 -37.19 7.82 1.31
C ASP A 343 -35.86 7.94 2.08
N ASN A 344 -35.92 8.04 3.41
CA ASN A 344 -34.71 8.16 4.25
C ASN A 344 -33.89 6.87 4.30
N ASN A 345 -34.51 5.70 4.12
CA ASN A 345 -33.79 4.42 4.17
C ASN A 345 -32.99 4.17 2.88
N LEU A 346 -33.55 4.55 1.72
CA LEU A 346 -32.89 4.41 0.42
C LEU A 346 -31.59 5.22 0.35
N GLN A 347 -31.61 6.47 0.83
CA GLN A 347 -30.40 7.31 0.88
C GLN A 347 -29.31 6.73 1.78
N ALA A 348 -29.68 6.09 2.90
CA ALA A 348 -28.70 5.48 3.79
C ALA A 348 -27.99 4.28 3.16
N THR A 349 -28.74 3.45 2.41
CA THR A 349 -28.20 2.30 1.69
C THR A 349 -27.33 2.70 0.50
N GLU A 350 -27.74 3.72 -0.27
CA GLU A 350 -26.94 4.27 -1.38
C GLU A 350 -25.62 4.85 -0.87
N LEU A 351 -25.68 5.67 0.20
CA LEU A 351 -24.49 6.23 0.82
C LEU A 351 -23.56 5.13 1.35
N GLN A 352 -24.11 4.05 1.91
CA GLN A 352 -23.30 2.91 2.35
C GLN A 352 -22.60 2.23 1.17
N GLY A 353 -23.33 1.90 0.10
CA GLY A 353 -22.74 1.29 -1.09
C GLY A 353 -21.66 2.16 -1.72
N TYR A 354 -21.82 3.48 -1.66
CA TYR A 354 -20.80 4.44 -2.08
C TYR A 354 -19.50 4.27 -1.27
N TRP A 355 -19.57 4.26 0.07
CA TRP A 355 -18.36 4.13 0.89
C TRP A 355 -17.69 2.77 0.76
N ASP A 356 -18.47 1.69 0.73
CA ASP A 356 -17.96 0.35 0.49
C ASP A 356 -17.21 0.31 -0.86
N THR A 357 -17.79 0.87 -1.92
CA THR A 357 -17.15 0.93 -3.25
C THR A 357 -15.86 1.75 -3.23
N GLN A 358 -15.85 2.94 -2.60
CA GLN A 358 -14.66 3.78 -2.61
C GLN A 358 -13.52 3.17 -1.78
N PHE A 359 -13.80 2.68 -0.58
CA PHE A 359 -12.77 2.09 0.28
C PHE A 359 -12.25 0.75 -0.27
N ALA A 360 -13.09 -0.05 -0.93
CA ALA A 360 -12.65 -1.25 -1.66
C ALA A 360 -11.85 -0.92 -2.94
N SER A 361 -11.86 0.34 -3.38
CA SER A 361 -11.04 0.82 -4.51
C SER A 361 -9.74 1.51 -4.08
N THR A 362 -9.46 1.52 -2.78
CA THR A 362 -8.22 2.11 -2.24
C THR A 362 -7.02 1.35 -2.80
N PHE A 363 -6.00 2.06 -3.28
CA PHE A 363 -4.80 1.47 -3.88
C PHE A 363 -5.03 0.57 -5.12
N ALA A 364 -6.24 0.55 -5.69
CA ALA A 364 -6.58 -0.35 -6.78
C ALA A 364 -5.69 -0.17 -8.02
N ARG A 365 -5.26 1.08 -8.35
CA ARG A 365 -4.36 1.33 -9.49
C ARG A 365 -3.00 0.70 -9.24
N THR A 366 -2.42 0.95 -8.08
CA THR A 366 -1.09 0.41 -7.74
C THR A 366 -1.12 -1.11 -7.67
N LEU A 367 -2.13 -1.68 -7.01
CA LEU A 367 -2.29 -3.14 -6.92
C LEU A 367 -2.48 -3.78 -8.29
N GLN A 368 -3.20 -3.14 -9.22
CA GLN A 368 -3.33 -3.60 -10.59
C GLN A 368 -1.99 -3.57 -11.35
N GLU A 369 -1.17 -2.53 -11.17
CA GLU A 369 0.17 -2.46 -11.78
C GLU A 369 1.15 -3.46 -11.18
N LEU A 370 1.01 -3.82 -9.90
CA LEU A 370 1.85 -4.83 -9.25
C LEU A 370 1.54 -6.26 -9.72
N ARG A 371 0.34 -6.50 -10.28
CA ARG A 371 -0.07 -7.80 -10.82
C ARG A 371 0.43 -8.08 -12.23
N LYS A 372 0.81 -7.05 -12.98
CA LYS A 372 1.39 -7.17 -14.34
C LYS A 372 2.85 -7.59 -14.26
#